data_AF-A0A6N6MQY7-F1
#
_entry.id   AF-A0A6N6MQY7-F1
#
_cell.length_a   1.000
_cell.length_b   1.000
_cell.length_c   1.000
_cell.angle_alpha   90.00
_cell.angle_beta   90.00
_cell.angle_gamma   90.00
#
_symmetry.space_group_name_H-M   'P 1'
#
loop_
_entity.id
_entity.type
_entity.pdbx_description
1 polymer ?
#
loop_
_entity_poly.entity_id
_entity_poly.type
_entity_poly.pdbx_seq_one_letter_code
_entity_poly.pdbx_strand_id
1 'polypeptide(L)'
;MSPAQSRAARGLLGWSEADLAGKVGLDEAFVRDFEAGRGDPASGQIEALRSALMAAGTVFSNGDSPGVRLERRGAPDEGTRADALTTENDR
;
A
#
# COMPACT_ATOMS: atom_id res chain seq x y z
N MET A 1 5.84 9.52 2.14
CA MET A 1 4.82 8.79 2.92
C MET A 1 4.92 9.28 4.36
N SER A 2 3.82 9.58 5.05
CA SER A 2 3.88 10.03 6.45
C SER A 2 4.01 8.86 7.44
N PRO A 3 4.50 9.10 8.68
CA PRO A 3 4.52 8.10 9.75
C PRO A 3 3.16 7.47 10.03
N ALA A 4 2.09 8.28 10.01
CA ALA A 4 0.73 7.81 10.22
C ALA A 4 0.25 6.90 9.08
N GLN A 5 0.58 7.22 7.83
CA GLN A 5 0.29 6.37 6.68
C GLN A 5 1.06 5.04 6.75
N SER A 6 2.32 5.03 7.21
CA SER A 6 3.07 3.78 7.40
C SER A 6 2.37 2.84 8.39
N ARG A 7 1.99 3.37 9.57
CA ARG A 7 1.25 2.61 10.59
C ARG A 7 -0.08 2.08 10.06
N ALA A 8 -0.84 2.93 9.35
CA ALA A 8 -2.10 2.53 8.75
C ALA A 8 -1.91 1.41 7.71
N ALA A 9 -0.90 1.52 6.84
CA ALA A 9 -0.58 0.51 5.84
C ALA A 9 -0.20 -0.83 6.50
N ARG A 10 0.65 -0.82 7.52
CA ARG A 10 0.98 -2.03 8.29
C ARG A 10 -0.24 -2.64 8.95
N GLY A 11 -1.10 -1.81 9.55
CA GLY A 11 -2.36 -2.26 10.16
C GLY A 11 -3.27 -2.96 9.16
N LEU A 12 -3.41 -2.41 7.94
CA LEU A 12 -4.17 -3.04 6.86
C LEU A 12 -3.58 -4.38 6.40
N LEU A 13 -2.26 -4.51 6.44
CA LEU A 13 -1.54 -5.73 6.04
C LEU A 13 -1.39 -6.76 7.18
N GLY A 14 -1.73 -6.39 8.42
CA GLY A 14 -1.45 -7.21 9.60
C GLY A 14 0.05 -7.37 9.90
N TRP A 15 0.89 -6.42 9.48
CA TRP A 15 2.35 -6.47 9.65
C TRP A 15 2.81 -5.82 10.96
N SER A 16 3.75 -6.46 11.64
CA SER A 16 4.53 -5.86 12.71
C SER A 16 5.59 -4.88 12.18
N GLU A 17 6.23 -4.11 13.06
CA GLU A 17 7.38 -3.27 12.70
C GLU A 17 8.54 -4.12 12.16
N ALA A 18 8.79 -5.27 12.79
CA ALA A 18 9.80 -6.26 12.37
C ALA A 18 9.51 -6.84 10.97
N ASP A 19 8.24 -7.11 10.63
CA ASP A 19 7.87 -7.60 9.31
C ASP A 19 8.22 -6.57 8.23
N LEU A 20 7.85 -5.31 8.43
CA LEU A 20 8.17 -4.24 7.48
C LEU A 20 9.68 -4.06 7.37
N ALA A 21 10.39 -4.01 8.51
CA ALA A 21 11.84 -3.87 8.57
C ALA A 21 12.55 -4.98 7.77
N GLY A 22 12.14 -6.24 7.97
CA GLY A 22 12.66 -7.39 7.24
C GLY A 22 12.38 -7.33 5.73
N LYS A 23 11.24 -6.76 5.31
CA LYS A 23 10.91 -6.59 3.88
C LYS A 23 11.78 -5.55 3.17
N VAL A 24 12.28 -4.55 3.90
CA VAL A 24 13.12 -3.48 3.33
C VAL A 24 14.61 -3.62 3.66
N GLY A 25 14.98 -4.61 4.48
CA GLY A 25 16.36 -4.79 4.93
C GLY A 25 16.86 -3.69 5.87
N LEU A 26 15.96 -3.12 6.67
CA LEU A 26 16.27 -2.11 7.69
C LEU A 26 16.11 -2.69 9.10
N ASP A 27 16.58 -1.96 10.10
CA ASP A 27 16.39 -2.31 11.51
C ASP A 27 14.92 -2.06 11.93
N GLU A 28 14.37 -2.92 12.80
CA GLU A 28 13.07 -2.70 13.43
C GLU A 28 13.05 -1.38 14.19
N ALA A 29 14.15 -1.02 14.86
CA ALA A 29 14.28 0.25 15.57
C ALA A 29 14.12 1.46 14.64
N PHE A 30 14.62 1.34 13.40
CA PHE A 30 14.46 2.38 12.39
C PHE A 30 12.99 2.58 12.00
N VAL A 31 12.25 1.49 11.75
CA VAL A 31 10.82 1.54 11.43
C VAL A 31 10.04 2.16 12.59
N ARG A 32 10.31 1.72 13.82
CA ARG A 32 9.67 2.25 15.03
C ARG A 32 9.89 3.75 15.21
N ASP A 33 11.11 4.22 15.03
CA ASP A 33 11.43 5.64 15.19
C ASP A 33 10.80 6.48 14.09
N PHE A 34 10.88 6.04 12.83
CA PHE A 34 10.18 6.69 11.73
C PHE A 34 8.67 6.80 12.00
N GLU A 35 8.02 5.72 12.43
CA GLU A 35 6.58 5.69 12.67
C GLU A 35 6.12 6.51 13.88
N ALA A 36 7.02 6.72 14.83
CA ALA A 36 6.85 7.64 15.95
C ALA A 36 7.16 9.10 15.58
N GLY A 37 7.59 9.38 14.35
CA GLY A 37 7.99 10.72 13.91
C GLY A 37 9.31 11.19 14.51
N ARG A 38 10.18 10.24 14.88
CA ARG A 38 11.53 10.51 15.39
C ARG A 38 12.58 10.25 14.30
N GLY A 39 13.70 10.94 14.39
CA GLY A 39 14.81 10.83 13.46
C GLY A 39 14.61 11.62 12.16
N ASP A 40 15.59 11.54 11.27
CA ASP A 40 15.60 12.18 9.95
C ASP A 40 15.97 11.14 8.87
N PRO A 41 15.04 10.25 8.50
CA PRO A 41 15.31 9.20 7.55
C PRO A 41 15.52 9.78 6.16
N ALA A 42 16.53 9.27 5.45
CA ALA A 42 16.81 9.68 4.08
C ALA A 42 15.60 9.37 3.18
N SER A 43 15.36 10.21 2.16
CA SER A 43 14.25 10.03 1.22
C SER A 43 14.23 8.63 0.60
N GLY A 44 15.39 8.06 0.28
CA GLY A 44 15.51 6.70 -0.24
C GLY A 44 15.00 5.62 0.72
N GLN A 45 15.16 5.80 2.04
CA GLN A 45 14.64 4.86 3.04
C GLN A 45 13.11 4.96 3.15
N ILE A 46 12.56 6.17 3.09
CA ILE A 46 11.11 6.39 3.08
C ILE A 46 10.49 5.76 1.83
N GLU A 47 11.13 5.91 0.66
CA GLU A 47 10.66 5.29 -0.58
C GLU A 47 10.78 3.76 -0.58
N ALA A 48 11.80 3.20 0.07
CA ALA A 48 11.91 1.75 0.27
C ALA A 48 10.73 1.20 1.12
N LEU A 49 10.43 1.84 2.25
CA LEU A 49 9.27 1.50 3.09
C LEU A 49 7.96 1.60 2.30
N ARG A 50 7.77 2.72 1.60
CA ARG A 50 6.59 2.96 0.78
C ARG A 50 6.44 1.88 -0.30
N SER A 51 7.53 1.53 -0.97
CA SER A 51 7.53 0.55 -2.06
C SER A 51 7.19 -0.85 -1.57
N ALA A 52 7.75 -1.27 -0.43
CA ALA A 52 7.43 -2.58 0.17
C ALA A 52 5.95 -2.69 0.56
N LEU A 53 5.40 -1.64 1.17
CA LEU A 53 3.97 -1.57 1.52
C LEU A 53 3.08 -1.58 0.27
N MET A 54 3.45 -0.84 -0.78
CA MET A 54 2.68 -0.84 -2.03
C MET A 54 2.75 -2.19 -2.74
N ALA A 55 3.92 -2.83 -2.77
CA ALA A 55 4.10 -4.15 -3.34
C ALA A 55 3.24 -5.21 -2.63
N ALA A 56 2.97 -5.04 -1.33
CA ALA A 56 2.06 -5.89 -0.56
C ALA A 56 0.57 -5.64 -0.83
N GLY A 57 0.22 -4.60 -1.59
CA GLY A 57 -1.15 -4.31 -2.00
C GLY A 57 -1.77 -3.09 -1.31
N THR A 58 -0.97 -2.17 -0.77
CA THR A 58 -1.48 -0.88 -0.27
C THR A 58 -1.35 0.23 -1.31
N VAL A 59 -2.23 1.21 -1.27
CA VAL A 59 -2.15 2.42 -2.09
C VAL A 59 -2.33 3.65 -1.21
N PHE A 60 -1.44 4.62 -1.40
CA PHE A 60 -1.37 5.84 -0.61
C PHE A 60 -2.00 7.02 -1.37
N SER A 61 -2.84 7.81 -0.70
CA SER A 61 -3.34 9.11 -1.18
C SER A 61 -2.71 10.25 -0.39
N ASN A 62 -2.31 11.34 -1.06
CA ASN A 62 -1.62 12.49 -0.45
C ASN A 62 -2.34 13.84 -0.67
N GLY A 63 -3.59 13.84 -1.16
CA GLY A 63 -4.38 15.07 -1.36
C GLY A 63 -4.98 15.62 -0.06
N ASP A 64 -6.07 16.38 -0.15
CA ASP A 64 -6.75 17.00 1.00
C ASP A 64 -7.26 16.00 2.06
N SER A 65 -7.37 14.72 1.69
CA SER A 65 -7.65 13.61 2.60
C SER A 65 -6.58 12.53 2.44
N PRO A 66 -5.42 12.69 3.12
CA PRO A 66 -4.36 11.69 3.08
C PRO A 66 -4.83 10.37 3.69
N GLY A 67 -4.48 9.26 3.07
CA GLY A 67 -4.95 7.95 3.51
C GLY A 67 -4.19 6.79 2.91
N VAL A 68 -4.60 5.59 3.32
CA VAL A 68 -4.12 4.31 2.82
C VAL A 68 -5.31 3.39 2.59
N ARG A 69 -5.34 2.68 1.47
CA ARG A 69 -6.33 1.65 1.17
C ARG A 69 -5.66 0.38 0.67
N LEU A 70 -6.35 -0.76 0.81
CA LEU A 70 -5.95 -1.98 0.13
C LEU A 70 -6.42 -1.95 -1.32
N GLU A 71 -5.56 -2.41 -2.21
CA GLU A 71 -5.90 -2.69 -3.61
C GLU A 71 -6.27 -4.16 -3.74
N ARG A 72 -7.47 -4.44 -4.26
CA ARG A 72 -7.86 -5.80 -4.61
C ARG A 72 -7.03 -6.24 -5.81
N ARG A 73 -5.96 -7.00 -5.59
CA ARG A 73 -5.36 -7.78 -6.68
C ARG A 73 -6.25 -8.99 -6.96
N GLY A 74 -7.17 -8.83 -7.91
CA GLY A 74 -8.04 -9.91 -8.36
C GLY A 74 -9.44 -9.43 -8.76
N ALA A 75 -9.53 -8.77 -9.91
CA ALA A 75 -10.31 -9.35 -10.99
C ALA A 75 -9.41 -9.24 -12.24
N PRO A 76 -9.21 -10.32 -13.05
CA PRO A 76 -9.02 -10.07 -14.48
C PRO A 76 -10.21 -9.23 -14.94
N ASP A 77 -10.05 -8.53 -16.05
CA ASP A 77 -11.07 -7.71 -16.69
C ASP A 77 -12.31 -8.55 -17.08
N GLU A 78 -13.07 -9.03 -16.10
CA GLU A 78 -14.29 -9.83 -16.19
C GLU A 78 -15.42 -8.97 -15.67
N GLY A 79 -15.65 -7.92 -16.43
CA GLY A 79 -16.87 -7.17 -16.49
C GLY A 79 -16.94 -6.64 -17.90
N THR A 80 -17.22 -7.54 -18.85
CA THR A 80 -17.79 -7.16 -20.14
C THR A 80 -18.77 -6.02 -19.87
N ARG A 81 -18.43 -4.83 -20.36
CA ARG A 81 -19.28 -3.66 -20.24
C ARG A 81 -20.68 -4.05 -20.74
N ALA A 82 -21.71 -3.53 -20.10
CA ALA A 82 -23.12 -3.83 -20.39
C ALA A 82 -23.56 -3.43 -21.83
N ASP A 83 -22.65 -2.90 -22.64
CA ASP A 83 -22.83 -2.52 -24.04
C ASP A 83 -22.55 -3.66 -25.04
N ALA A 84 -22.07 -4.84 -24.60
CA ALA A 84 -21.87 -6.02 -25.47
C ALA A 84 -23.00 -7.07 -25.43
N LEU A 85 -24.14 -6.77 -24.78
CA LEU A 85 -25.36 -7.59 -24.86
C LEU A 85 -26.21 -7.15 -26.06
N THR A 86 -25.73 -7.39 -27.29
CA THR A 86 -26.60 -7.28 -28.47
C THR A 86 -27.36 -8.60 -28.66
N THR A 87 -28.65 -8.52 -28.93
CA THR A 87 -29.60 -9.63 -29.13
C THR A 87 -29.34 -10.45 -30.40
N GLU A 88 -28.11 -10.49 -30.92
CA GLU A 88 -27.79 -11.13 -32.20
C GLU A 88 -27.33 -12.59 -32.09
N ASN A 89 -27.26 -13.17 -30.89
CA ASN A 89 -26.84 -14.55 -30.68
C ASN A 89 -27.99 -15.56 -30.47
N ASP A 90 -29.17 -15.28 -31.02
CA ASP A 90 -30.32 -16.21 -31.00
C ASP A 90 -30.84 -16.51 -32.44
N ARG A 91 -29.95 -16.93 -33.34
CA ARG A 91 -30.35 -17.57 -34.61
C ARG A 91 -29.45 -18.73 -34.99
#